data_AF-A0A8W8KQK9-F1
#
_entry.id   AF-A0A8W8KQK9-F1
#
_cell.length_a   1.000
_cell.length_b   1.000
_cell.length_c   1.000
_cell.angle_alpha   90.00
_cell.angle_beta   90.00
_cell.angle_gamma   90.00
#
_symmetry.space_group_name_H-M   'P 1'
#
loop_
_entity.id
_entity.type
_entity.pdbx_description
1 polymer ?
#
loop_
_entity_poly.entity_id
_entity_poly.type
_entity_poly.pdbx_seq_one_letter_code
_entity_poly.pdbx_strand_id
1 'polypeptide(L)'
;ITDGKTKVLFIGITCGLSAPYVGGQLQYCMENLGVFTPVVLGFNPTHLARNNPIEKWESTFLQVINKMEEMKSSSNVFILNPVVGPEPITGSSRMKSGSATKVLLETIFTGAILSAKSGDRPWQTKSFIQSYQVVCNNLYNAKGSMEAVAQIVELAGNSLKSNGSIYYVGEGTLGIMGMIDASECPPTYGASLSDVRGFLDRGYKSFRNNDGDLSSLGLHFQISFNDMIKDILPHVKPFDVVIYITSDGNVDQRMTKCLCKKALISFAPKSSTVISTDVEVNMSLPKEALISLIGETAFQQFSMLFEEISTKWILNAITTGTHVMKGKVFQNMMVDLKVSNNKLFHRAIGIIQRFSELSLEDSKDCLLRSIYNTDNLSEEIRERPISCHIEAATPLSQVVPRALLSAILSCSVSESQRLLDKEPVIQKVISQTLSGVNQ
;
A
#
# COMPACT_ATOMS: atom_id res chain seq x y z
N ILE A 1 14.63 9.00 24.26
CA ILE A 1 14.18 9.24 22.86
C ILE A 1 15.35 9.35 21.90
N THR A 2 16.40 10.12 22.21
CA THR A 2 17.51 10.35 21.26
C THR A 2 18.72 9.44 21.45
N ASP A 3 18.77 8.59 22.48
CA ASP A 3 19.92 7.70 22.76
C ASP A 3 21.29 8.42 22.70
N GLY A 4 21.36 9.61 23.31
CA GLY A 4 22.56 10.45 23.34
C GLY A 4 22.86 11.22 22.05
N LYS A 5 22.04 11.12 20.99
CA LYS A 5 22.22 11.92 19.77
C LYS A 5 21.94 13.40 20.04
N THR A 6 22.87 14.25 19.58
CA THR A 6 22.81 15.71 19.69
C THR A 6 22.22 16.40 18.46
N LYS A 7 22.12 15.69 17.34
CA LYS A 7 21.47 16.15 16.10
C LYS A 7 20.67 15.01 15.50
N VAL A 8 19.38 15.26 15.24
CA VAL A 8 18.45 14.27 14.70
C VAL A 8 17.65 14.90 13.57
N LEU A 9 17.79 14.36 12.35
CA LEU A 9 16.87 14.63 11.26
C LEU A 9 15.67 13.69 11.38
N PHE A 10 14.49 14.24 11.64
CA PHE A 10 13.25 13.46 11.71
C PHE A 10 12.40 13.72 10.47
N ILE A 11 12.05 12.66 9.72
CA ILE A 11 11.19 12.74 8.54
C ILE A 11 9.88 11.99 8.81
N GLY A 12 8.83 12.75 9.11
CA GLY A 12 7.48 12.25 9.31
C GLY A 12 6.74 12.06 7.99
N ILE A 13 6.49 10.82 7.57
CA ILE A 13 5.82 10.50 6.30
C ILE A 13 4.33 10.31 6.53
N THR A 14 3.50 11.15 5.92
CA THR A 14 2.04 10.99 5.92
C THR A 14 1.42 11.53 4.63
N CYS A 15 1.09 10.61 3.71
CA CYS A 15 0.65 10.97 2.36
C CYS A 15 -0.48 12.02 2.34
N GLY A 16 -1.47 11.86 3.21
CA GLY A 16 -2.62 12.75 3.29
C GLY A 16 -2.57 13.79 4.43
N LEU A 17 -1.41 14.00 5.06
CA LEU A 17 -1.26 14.91 6.21
C LEU A 17 -2.32 14.66 7.30
N SER A 18 -2.38 13.41 7.78
CA SER A 18 -3.53 12.93 8.57
C SER A 18 -3.22 11.92 9.66
N ALA A 19 -1.98 11.40 9.74
CA ALA A 19 -1.63 10.34 10.67
C ALA A 19 -1.30 10.91 12.07
N PRO A 20 -2.11 10.64 13.12
CA PRO A 20 -1.85 11.17 14.47
C PRO A 20 -0.45 10.83 15.00
N TYR A 21 0.01 9.60 14.74
CA TYR A 21 1.34 9.13 15.13
C TYR A 21 2.45 10.06 14.63
N VAL A 22 2.38 10.47 13.36
CA VAL A 22 3.35 11.39 12.75
C VAL A 22 3.18 12.80 13.29
N GLY A 23 1.95 13.25 13.50
CA GLY A 23 1.65 14.57 14.04
C GLY A 23 2.26 14.79 15.43
N GLY A 24 2.09 13.82 16.34
CA GLY A 24 2.68 13.88 17.68
C GLY A 24 4.21 13.91 17.66
N GLN A 25 4.84 13.15 16.78
CA GLN A 25 6.30 13.17 16.60
C GLN A 25 6.80 14.51 16.07
N LEU A 26 6.11 15.10 15.10
CA LEU A 26 6.44 16.43 14.57
C LEU A 26 6.30 17.50 15.64
N GLN A 27 5.20 17.48 16.40
CA GLN A 27 5.01 18.40 17.53
C GLN A 27 6.16 18.30 18.54
N TYR A 28 6.49 17.07 18.96
CA TYR A 28 7.62 16.84 19.88
C TYR A 28 8.95 17.37 19.30
N CYS A 29 9.22 17.15 18.02
CA CYS A 29 10.44 17.65 17.38
C CYS A 29 10.48 19.19 17.35
N MET A 30 9.35 19.86 17.08
CA MET A 30 9.25 21.33 17.09
C MET A 30 9.44 21.94 18.49
N GLU A 31 9.10 21.21 19.55
CA GLU A 31 9.35 21.62 20.94
C GLU A 31 10.83 21.42 21.34
N ASN A 32 11.62 20.71 20.54
CA ASN A 32 12.99 20.30 20.85
C ASN A 32 13.98 20.61 19.71
N LEU A 33 13.85 21.78 19.06
CA LEU A 33 14.66 22.17 17.89
C LEU A 33 16.18 22.29 18.15
N GLY A 34 16.62 22.35 19.41
CA GLY A 34 18.04 22.25 19.75
C GLY A 34 18.67 20.92 19.37
N VAL A 35 17.86 19.88 19.20
CA VAL A 35 18.30 18.51 18.82
C VAL A 35 17.67 18.07 17.50
N PHE A 36 16.42 18.43 17.23
CA PHE A 36 15.66 17.90 16.09
C PHE A 36 15.54 18.89 14.92
N THR A 37 15.67 18.36 13.71
CA THR A 37 15.25 18.99 12.46
C THR A 37 14.02 18.25 11.95
N PRO A 38 12.79 18.75 12.18
CA PRO A 38 11.57 18.11 11.69
C PRO A 38 11.32 18.39 10.21
N VAL A 39 11.01 17.32 9.48
CA VAL A 39 10.54 17.34 8.10
C VAL A 39 9.21 16.59 8.05
N VAL A 40 8.17 17.19 7.47
CA VAL A 40 6.96 16.45 7.09
C VAL A 40 6.97 16.19 5.59
N LEU A 41 6.68 14.95 5.20
CA LEU A 41 6.52 14.53 3.81
C LEU A 41 5.07 14.07 3.58
N GLY A 42 4.35 14.79 2.73
CA GLY A 42 2.98 14.46 2.30
C GLY A 42 2.72 14.86 0.86
N PHE A 43 1.48 14.76 0.40
CA PHE A 43 1.12 15.09 -0.99
C PHE A 43 -0.17 15.91 -1.11
N ASN A 44 -0.68 16.39 0.02
CA ASN A 44 -1.77 17.35 0.07
C ASN A 44 -1.21 18.77 0.26
N PRO A 45 -1.89 19.79 -0.30
CA PRO A 45 -1.78 21.15 0.18
C PRO A 45 -1.97 21.20 1.71
N THR A 46 -1.22 22.06 2.39
CA THR A 46 -1.20 22.16 3.85
C THR A 46 -2.56 22.51 4.45
N HIS A 47 -3.32 23.39 3.80
CA HIS A 47 -4.68 23.75 4.22
C HIS A 47 -5.70 22.59 4.11
N LEU A 48 -5.36 21.50 3.41
CA LEU A 48 -6.16 20.26 3.36
C LEU A 48 -5.67 19.19 4.35
N ALA A 49 -4.73 19.53 5.22
CA ALA A 49 -4.36 18.68 6.35
C ALA A 49 -5.58 18.43 7.25
N ARG A 50 -5.59 17.28 7.91
CA ARG A 50 -6.77 16.84 8.65
C ARG A 50 -7.05 17.71 9.87
N ASN A 51 -8.27 18.27 9.92
CA ASN A 51 -8.73 19.10 11.04
C ASN A 51 -9.69 18.39 12.01
N ASN A 52 -9.85 17.07 11.89
CA ASN A 52 -10.67 16.32 12.84
C ASN A 52 -9.95 16.26 14.21
N PRO A 53 -10.70 16.34 15.32
CA PRO A 53 -10.17 16.06 16.65
C PRO A 53 -9.50 14.69 16.70
N ILE A 54 -8.38 14.60 17.41
CA ILE A 54 -7.65 13.37 17.61
C ILE A 54 -7.82 12.96 19.07
N GLU A 55 -8.28 11.74 19.29
CA GLU A 55 -8.49 11.24 20.65
C GLU A 55 -7.20 11.29 21.47
N LYS A 56 -7.31 11.76 22.71
CA LYS A 56 -6.20 11.88 23.67
C LYS A 56 -5.09 12.84 23.21
N TRP A 57 -5.37 13.76 22.29
CA TRP A 57 -4.42 14.77 21.84
C TRP A 57 -5.12 16.10 21.57
N GLU A 58 -4.55 17.20 22.07
CA GLU A 58 -5.18 18.53 22.01
C GLU A 58 -5.09 19.18 20.62
N SER A 59 -4.15 18.71 19.79
CA SER A 59 -3.88 19.25 18.46
C SER A 59 -4.55 18.41 17.36
N THR A 60 -5.06 19.07 16.33
CA THR A 60 -5.35 18.45 15.04
C THR A 60 -4.07 18.37 14.19
N PHE A 61 -4.08 17.55 13.15
CA PHE A 61 -2.94 17.50 12.23
C PHE A 61 -2.77 18.84 11.49
N LEU A 62 -3.88 19.51 11.15
CA LEU A 62 -3.86 20.84 10.55
C LEU A 62 -3.16 21.86 11.46
N GLN A 63 -3.45 21.87 12.76
CA GLN A 63 -2.80 22.77 13.71
C GLN A 63 -1.28 22.53 13.78
N VAL A 64 -0.82 21.27 13.73
CA VAL A 64 0.60 20.95 13.65
C VAL A 64 1.24 21.49 12.37
N ILE A 65 0.56 21.35 11.23
CA ILE A 65 1.06 21.88 9.95
C ILE A 65 1.11 23.40 9.94
N ASN A 66 0.09 24.09 10.46
CA ASN A 66 0.08 25.55 10.57
C ASN A 66 1.27 26.04 11.42
N LYS A 67 1.55 25.38 12.54
CA LYS A 67 2.72 25.68 13.37
C LYS A 67 4.04 25.46 12.61
N MET A 68 4.14 24.39 11.82
CA MET A 68 5.32 24.18 10.96
C MET A 68 5.48 25.28 9.90
N GLU A 69 4.39 25.78 9.32
CA GLU A 69 4.43 26.89 8.35
C GLU A 69 4.91 28.20 8.99
N GLU A 70 4.40 28.53 10.18
CA GLU A 70 4.84 29.69 10.95
C GLU A 70 6.35 29.66 11.24
N MET A 71 6.86 28.49 11.61
CA MET A 71 8.28 28.30 11.99
C MET A 71 9.24 28.21 10.78
N LYS A 72 8.74 28.02 9.56
CA LYS A 72 9.57 27.79 8.36
C LYS A 72 10.53 28.94 8.04
N SER A 73 10.18 30.16 8.41
CA SER A 73 10.99 31.37 8.15
C SER A 73 12.13 31.57 9.14
N SER A 74 12.01 31.05 10.36
CA SER A 74 12.89 31.35 11.49
C SER A 74 13.59 30.12 12.08
N SER A 75 13.34 28.93 11.56
CA SER A 75 13.83 27.66 12.12
C SER A 75 14.05 26.60 11.05
N ASN A 76 14.86 25.58 11.38
CA ASN A 76 15.12 24.42 10.51
C ASN A 76 13.93 23.45 10.52
N VAL A 77 12.79 23.89 10.01
CA VAL A 77 11.54 23.11 9.89
C VAL A 77 11.15 23.04 8.43
N PHE A 78 10.89 21.84 7.92
CA PHE A 78 10.62 21.64 6.49
C PHE A 78 9.28 20.95 6.24
N ILE A 79 8.56 21.47 5.25
CA ILE A 79 7.35 20.87 4.70
C ILE A 79 7.65 20.51 3.26
N LEU A 80 7.66 19.22 2.96
CA LEU A 80 7.83 18.67 1.63
C LEU A 80 6.50 18.06 1.17
N ASN A 81 5.69 18.83 0.45
CA ASN A 81 4.34 18.44 0.07
C ASN A 81 4.00 18.61 -1.43
N PRO A 82 4.77 18.04 -2.37
CA PRO A 82 4.45 18.14 -3.78
C PRO A 82 3.09 17.51 -4.08
N VAL A 83 2.25 18.19 -4.86
CA VAL A 83 0.91 17.67 -5.20
C VAL A 83 1.03 16.67 -6.34
N VAL A 84 0.79 15.40 -6.05
CA VAL A 84 0.87 14.30 -7.06
C VAL A 84 -0.48 13.97 -7.71
N GLY A 85 -1.56 14.64 -7.28
CA GLY A 85 -2.93 14.40 -7.74
C GLY A 85 -3.57 13.13 -7.15
N PRO A 86 -4.87 12.89 -7.41
CA PRO A 86 -5.61 11.78 -6.81
C PRO A 86 -5.09 10.41 -7.26
N GLU A 87 -5.32 9.41 -6.43
CA GLU A 87 -5.00 8.01 -6.74
C GLU A 87 -6.02 7.44 -7.76
N PRO A 88 -5.60 6.54 -8.68
CA PRO A 88 -6.52 5.86 -9.59
C PRO A 88 -7.61 5.07 -8.86
N ILE A 89 -7.25 4.45 -7.73
CA ILE A 89 -8.20 3.92 -6.75
C ILE A 89 -8.19 4.86 -5.55
N THR A 90 -9.31 5.53 -5.32
CA THR A 90 -9.46 6.63 -4.36
C THR A 90 -8.93 6.24 -2.99
N GLY A 91 -7.89 6.93 -2.54
CA GLY A 91 -7.31 6.76 -1.22
C GLY A 91 -6.32 5.60 -1.06
N SER A 92 -6.00 4.88 -2.13
CA SER A 92 -4.96 3.86 -2.17
C SER A 92 -3.56 4.50 -2.17
N SER A 93 -3.17 5.11 -1.05
CA SER A 93 -1.90 5.85 -0.92
C SER A 93 -0.65 5.00 -1.15
N ARG A 94 -0.77 3.66 -1.13
CA ARG A 94 0.32 2.75 -1.47
C ARG A 94 0.82 2.92 -2.91
N MET A 95 -0.03 3.45 -3.81
CA MET A 95 0.24 3.62 -5.24
C MET A 95 1.09 4.86 -5.51
N LYS A 96 0.50 5.96 -6.02
CA LYS A 96 1.24 7.15 -6.46
C LYS A 96 1.98 7.80 -5.30
N SER A 97 1.31 7.98 -4.17
CA SER A 97 1.89 8.63 -2.99
C SER A 97 3.06 7.82 -2.42
N GLY A 98 2.93 6.50 -2.34
CA GLY A 98 4.01 5.59 -1.94
C GLY A 98 5.20 5.61 -2.92
N SER A 99 4.92 5.61 -4.22
CA SER A 99 5.98 5.74 -5.25
C SER A 99 6.67 7.10 -5.18
N ALA A 100 5.92 8.20 -5.02
CA ALA A 100 6.48 9.54 -4.87
C ALA A 100 7.31 9.68 -3.59
N THR A 101 6.88 9.05 -2.49
CA THR A 101 7.67 8.98 -1.24
C THR A 101 9.03 8.34 -1.49
N LYS A 102 9.04 7.18 -2.16
CA LYS A 102 10.27 6.46 -2.51
C LYS A 102 11.18 7.32 -3.39
N VAL A 103 10.66 7.84 -4.50
CA VAL A 103 11.40 8.70 -5.44
C VAL A 103 12.01 9.93 -4.75
N LEU A 104 11.23 10.64 -3.92
CA LEU A 104 11.70 11.86 -3.26
C LEU A 104 12.79 11.57 -2.24
N LEU A 105 12.57 10.59 -1.35
CA LEU A 105 13.53 10.28 -0.31
C LEU A 105 14.82 9.70 -0.89
N GLU A 106 14.72 8.82 -1.88
CA GLU A 106 15.89 8.28 -2.58
C GLU A 106 16.69 9.36 -3.29
N THR A 107 16.01 10.31 -3.94
CA THR A 107 16.66 11.46 -4.56
C THR A 107 17.40 12.30 -3.51
N ILE A 108 16.77 12.57 -2.36
CA ILE A 108 17.36 13.37 -1.29
C ILE A 108 18.56 12.66 -0.68
N PHE A 109 18.42 11.39 -0.30
CA PHE A 109 19.50 10.64 0.37
C PHE A 109 20.63 10.28 -0.59
N THR A 110 20.35 9.97 -1.85
CA THR A 110 21.40 9.77 -2.85
C THR A 110 22.21 11.05 -3.05
N GLY A 111 21.53 12.19 -3.17
CA GLY A 111 22.18 13.49 -3.26
C GLY A 111 23.04 13.81 -2.03
N ALA A 112 22.54 13.54 -0.83
CA ALA A 112 23.28 13.74 0.41
C ALA A 112 24.54 12.85 0.48
N ILE A 113 24.42 11.56 0.15
CA ILE A 113 25.55 10.61 0.15
C ILE A 113 26.62 11.02 -0.85
N LEU A 114 26.22 11.39 -2.07
CA LEU A 114 27.17 11.80 -3.11
C LEU A 114 27.83 13.13 -2.78
N SER A 115 27.08 14.10 -2.25
CA SER A 115 27.63 15.39 -1.84
C SER A 115 28.65 15.24 -0.71
N ALA A 116 28.37 14.38 0.28
CA ALA A 116 29.29 14.10 1.38
C ALA A 116 30.62 13.46 0.93
N LYS A 117 30.62 12.72 -0.19
CA LYS A 117 31.83 12.07 -0.73
C LYS A 117 32.62 12.94 -1.70
N SER A 118 31.98 13.87 -2.41
CA SER A 118 32.54 14.51 -3.62
C SER A 118 33.10 15.92 -3.41
N GLY A 119 33.07 16.44 -2.19
CA GLY A 119 33.69 17.72 -1.83
C GLY A 119 32.93 18.96 -2.28
N ASP A 120 32.48 19.06 -3.55
CA ASP A 120 31.87 20.31 -4.07
C ASP A 120 31.06 20.16 -5.39
N ARG A 121 30.78 18.94 -5.88
CA ARG A 121 29.94 18.82 -7.10
C ARG A 121 28.47 19.06 -6.78
N PRO A 122 27.78 19.99 -7.45
CA PRO A 122 26.36 20.24 -7.21
C PRO A 122 25.53 19.01 -7.59
N TRP A 123 24.77 18.49 -6.63
CA TRP A 123 23.78 17.43 -6.86
C TRP A 123 22.70 17.90 -7.85
N GLN A 124 22.53 17.16 -8.94
CA GLN A 124 21.51 17.46 -9.94
C GLN A 124 20.21 16.72 -9.60
N THR A 125 19.46 17.25 -8.63
CA THR A 125 18.15 16.71 -8.22
C THR A 125 17.22 16.47 -9.42
N LYS A 126 17.19 17.42 -10.36
CA LYS A 126 16.36 17.31 -11.57
C LYS A 126 16.73 16.10 -12.42
N SER A 127 18.01 15.89 -12.70
CA SER A 127 18.50 14.79 -13.53
C SER A 127 18.22 13.44 -12.89
N PHE A 128 18.34 13.34 -11.56
CA PHE A 128 17.98 12.12 -10.84
C PHE A 128 16.47 11.84 -10.85
N ILE A 129 15.61 12.85 -10.65
CA ILE A 129 14.15 12.67 -10.80
C ILE A 129 13.79 12.27 -12.25
N GLN A 130 14.43 12.88 -13.24
CA GLN A 130 14.25 12.52 -14.65
C GLN A 130 14.64 11.06 -14.93
N SER A 131 15.60 10.50 -14.20
CA SER A 131 15.98 9.09 -14.34
C SER A 131 14.82 8.15 -13.97
N TYR A 132 14.03 8.45 -12.93
CA TYR A 132 12.81 7.68 -12.61
C TYR A 132 11.74 7.82 -13.70
N GLN A 133 11.63 8.98 -14.34
CA GLN A 133 10.71 9.16 -15.47
C GLN A 133 11.15 8.30 -16.66
N VAL A 134 12.46 8.22 -16.95
CA VAL A 134 13.02 7.35 -17.97
C VAL A 134 12.73 5.88 -17.66
N VAL A 135 12.90 5.45 -16.40
CA VAL A 135 12.56 4.08 -15.95
C VAL A 135 11.08 3.80 -16.13
N CYS A 136 10.21 4.73 -15.71
CA CYS A 136 8.76 4.61 -15.87
C CYS A 136 8.38 4.44 -17.35
N ASN A 137 8.90 5.30 -18.22
CA ASN A 137 8.63 5.24 -19.65
C ASN A 137 9.17 3.95 -20.27
N ASN A 138 10.37 3.51 -19.88
CA ASN A 138 10.93 2.25 -20.38
C ASN A 138 10.06 1.06 -19.97
N LEU A 139 9.64 1.02 -18.71
CA LEU A 139 8.80 -0.06 -18.18
C LEU A 139 7.46 -0.16 -18.91
N TYR A 140 6.71 0.95 -18.99
CA TYR A 140 5.35 0.95 -19.52
C TYR A 140 5.28 0.94 -21.06
N ASN A 141 6.36 1.32 -21.75
CA ASN A 141 6.44 1.27 -23.22
C ASN A 141 7.20 0.04 -23.74
N ALA A 142 7.75 -0.81 -22.86
CA ALA A 142 8.42 -2.03 -23.26
C ALA A 142 7.42 -2.99 -23.91
N LYS A 143 7.63 -3.27 -25.19
CA LYS A 143 6.78 -4.16 -25.99
C LYS A 143 6.64 -5.54 -25.30
N GLY A 144 5.42 -6.01 -25.11
CA GLY A 144 5.13 -7.32 -24.51
C GLY A 144 5.08 -7.31 -22.97
N SER A 145 5.70 -6.33 -22.29
CA SER A 145 5.75 -6.31 -20.82
C SER A 145 4.38 -6.03 -20.23
N MET A 146 3.63 -5.08 -20.77
CA MET A 146 2.30 -4.74 -20.24
C MET A 146 1.25 -5.80 -20.59
N GLU A 147 1.39 -6.48 -21.72
CA GLU A 147 0.58 -7.65 -22.07
C GLU A 147 0.83 -8.80 -21.08
N ALA A 148 2.08 -9.06 -20.72
CA ALA A 148 2.42 -10.05 -19.70
C ALA A 148 1.90 -9.66 -18.31
N VAL A 149 1.98 -8.38 -17.92
CA VAL A 149 1.37 -7.90 -16.67
C VAL A 149 -0.14 -8.11 -16.67
N ALA A 150 -0.83 -7.83 -17.79
CA ALA A 150 -2.26 -8.07 -17.92
C ALA A 150 -2.60 -9.56 -17.80
N GLN A 151 -1.81 -10.46 -18.39
CA GLN A 151 -1.97 -11.90 -18.23
C GLN A 151 -1.78 -12.34 -16.78
N ILE A 152 -0.81 -11.77 -16.04
CA ILE A 152 -0.65 -12.05 -14.60
C ILE A 152 -1.87 -11.55 -13.83
N VAL A 153 -2.38 -10.36 -14.13
CA VAL A 153 -3.62 -9.83 -13.52
C VAL A 153 -4.78 -10.80 -13.72
N GLU A 154 -4.95 -11.35 -14.93
CA GLU A 154 -6.00 -12.31 -15.24
C GLU A 154 -5.83 -13.64 -14.50
N LEU A 155 -4.62 -14.22 -14.50
CA LEU A 155 -4.31 -15.44 -13.78
C LEU A 155 -4.58 -15.30 -12.28
N ALA A 156 -4.06 -14.23 -11.68
CA ALA A 156 -4.23 -13.92 -10.26
C ALA A 156 -5.69 -13.58 -9.92
N GLY A 157 -6.37 -12.83 -10.79
CA GLY A 157 -7.78 -12.49 -10.64
C GLY A 157 -8.68 -13.73 -10.66
N ASN A 158 -8.44 -14.65 -11.59
CA ASN A 158 -9.16 -15.92 -11.66
C ASN A 158 -8.86 -16.81 -10.45
N SER A 159 -7.61 -16.84 -10.00
CA SER A 159 -7.23 -17.54 -8.76
C SER A 159 -8.06 -17.06 -7.56
N LEU A 160 -8.10 -15.74 -7.31
CA LEU A 160 -8.85 -15.21 -6.18
C LEU A 160 -10.37 -15.40 -6.32
N LYS A 161 -10.92 -15.38 -7.53
CA LYS A 161 -12.34 -15.72 -7.79
C LYS A 161 -12.64 -17.18 -7.45
N SER A 162 -11.69 -18.07 -7.64
CA SER A 162 -11.78 -19.49 -7.30
C SER A 162 -11.37 -19.81 -5.86
N ASN A 163 -11.28 -18.79 -4.97
CA ASN A 163 -10.79 -18.93 -3.59
C ASN A 163 -9.37 -19.53 -3.51
N GLY A 164 -8.56 -19.24 -4.52
CA GLY A 164 -7.11 -19.46 -4.55
C GLY A 164 -6.35 -18.34 -3.86
N SER A 165 -5.04 -18.52 -3.81
CA SER A 165 -4.08 -17.61 -3.18
C SER A 165 -2.98 -17.20 -4.16
N ILE A 166 -2.39 -16.04 -3.90
CA ILE A 166 -1.24 -15.50 -4.64
C ILE A 166 -0.04 -15.47 -3.70
N TYR A 167 1.09 -16.02 -4.15
CA TYR A 167 2.32 -16.11 -3.37
C TYR A 167 3.46 -15.38 -4.09
N TYR A 168 3.93 -14.27 -3.52
CA TYR A 168 5.16 -13.63 -3.94
C TYR A 168 6.36 -14.37 -3.37
N VAL A 169 7.31 -14.72 -4.23
CA VAL A 169 8.56 -15.37 -3.87
C VAL A 169 9.69 -14.52 -4.41
N GLY A 170 10.36 -13.78 -3.55
CA GLY A 170 11.40 -12.87 -4.01
C GLY A 170 12.61 -12.82 -3.10
N GLU A 171 13.72 -12.40 -3.69
CA GLU A 171 15.01 -12.30 -3.02
C GLU A 171 15.34 -10.84 -2.70
N GLY A 172 16.02 -10.63 -1.57
CA GLY A 172 16.51 -9.32 -1.17
C GLY A 172 15.42 -8.24 -1.16
N THR A 173 15.74 -7.06 -1.71
CA THR A 173 14.85 -5.90 -1.66
C THR A 173 13.68 -5.99 -2.64
N LEU A 174 13.80 -6.75 -3.74
CA LEU A 174 12.69 -7.00 -4.65
C LEU A 174 11.61 -7.88 -3.99
N GLY A 175 12.03 -8.89 -3.23
CA GLY A 175 11.12 -9.66 -2.37
C GLY A 175 10.42 -8.78 -1.34
N ILE A 176 11.12 -7.80 -0.75
CA ILE A 176 10.52 -6.84 0.19
C ILE A 176 9.42 -6.01 -0.51
N MET A 177 9.58 -5.65 -1.78
CA MET A 177 8.50 -4.98 -2.53
C MET A 177 7.25 -5.88 -2.66
N GLY A 178 7.44 -7.19 -2.85
CA GLY A 178 6.38 -8.21 -2.78
C GLY A 178 5.66 -8.22 -1.44
N MET A 179 6.42 -8.21 -0.34
CA MET A 179 5.87 -8.16 1.02
C MET A 179 5.06 -6.90 1.29
N ILE A 180 5.59 -5.73 0.90
CA ILE A 180 4.91 -4.44 1.06
C ILE A 180 3.59 -4.46 0.29
N ASP A 181 3.60 -4.92 -0.95
CA ASP A 181 2.40 -5.00 -1.78
C ASP A 181 1.34 -5.94 -1.18
N ALA A 182 1.74 -7.14 -0.74
CA ALA A 182 0.85 -8.11 -0.10
C ALA A 182 0.23 -7.56 1.19
N SER A 183 1.01 -6.87 2.03
CA SER A 183 0.56 -6.33 3.32
C SER A 183 -0.56 -5.28 3.20
N GLU A 184 -0.67 -4.65 2.03
CA GLU A 184 -1.68 -3.63 1.77
C GLU A 184 -2.99 -4.23 1.23
N CYS A 185 -3.03 -5.50 0.80
CA CYS A 185 -4.26 -6.12 0.29
C CYS A 185 -5.38 -6.23 1.35
N PRO A 186 -5.11 -6.69 2.60
CA PRO A 186 -6.15 -6.77 3.62
C PRO A 186 -6.84 -5.44 3.95
N PRO A 187 -6.11 -4.34 4.29
CA PRO A 187 -6.78 -3.08 4.62
C PRO A 187 -7.46 -2.42 3.41
N THR A 188 -6.93 -2.64 2.21
CA THR A 188 -7.40 -1.99 0.97
C THR A 188 -8.62 -2.69 0.38
N TYR A 189 -8.65 -4.03 0.36
CA TYR A 189 -9.66 -4.80 -0.38
C TYR A 189 -10.46 -5.77 0.51
N GLY A 190 -10.27 -5.74 1.82
CA GLY A 190 -10.92 -6.70 2.72
C GLY A 190 -10.40 -8.12 2.54
N ALA A 191 -9.23 -8.26 1.92
CA ALA A 191 -8.62 -9.55 1.62
C ALA A 191 -8.25 -10.29 2.90
N SER A 192 -8.28 -11.63 2.85
CA SER A 192 -7.69 -12.45 3.90
C SER A 192 -6.16 -12.29 3.90
N LEU A 193 -5.52 -12.47 5.06
CA LEU A 193 -4.06 -12.56 5.17
C LEU A 193 -3.48 -13.75 4.38
N SER A 194 -4.32 -14.69 3.93
CA SER A 194 -3.92 -15.78 3.05
C SER A 194 -4.14 -15.52 1.55
N ASP A 195 -4.93 -14.50 1.18
CA ASP A 195 -5.25 -14.23 -0.24
C ASP A 195 -3.99 -13.85 -1.03
N VAL A 196 -3.14 -13.01 -0.44
CA VAL A 196 -1.85 -12.60 -1.01
C VAL A 196 -0.79 -12.65 0.09
N ARG A 197 0.25 -13.46 -0.11
CA ARG A 197 1.37 -13.59 0.85
C ARG A 197 2.69 -13.41 0.13
N GLY A 198 3.67 -12.86 0.82
CA GLY A 198 5.06 -12.82 0.33
C GLY A 198 5.98 -13.71 1.16
N PHE A 199 7.04 -14.18 0.51
CA PHE A 199 8.12 -14.95 1.11
C PHE A 199 9.47 -14.42 0.63
N LEU A 200 10.43 -14.42 1.55
CA LEU A 200 11.78 -13.89 1.39
C LEU A 200 12.83 -14.98 1.57
N ASP A 201 13.88 -14.90 0.75
CA ASP A 201 15.06 -15.76 0.78
C ASP A 201 15.61 -16.01 2.21
N ARG A 202 15.77 -14.96 3.00
CA ARG A 202 16.36 -15.01 4.36
C ARG A 202 15.37 -14.62 5.47
N GLY A 203 14.07 -14.63 5.19
CA GLY A 203 13.03 -14.25 6.15
C GLY A 203 13.28 -12.86 6.75
N TYR A 204 13.11 -12.71 8.08
CA TYR A 204 13.30 -11.43 8.78
C TYR A 204 14.72 -10.84 8.68
N LYS A 205 15.75 -11.66 8.41
CA LYS A 205 17.11 -11.14 8.21
C LYS A 205 17.21 -10.23 6.98
N SER A 206 16.33 -10.40 5.99
CA SER A 206 16.26 -9.50 4.83
C SER A 206 15.72 -8.11 5.20
N PHE A 207 14.83 -8.00 6.20
CA PHE A 207 14.28 -6.72 6.67
C PHE A 207 15.27 -5.90 7.51
N ARG A 208 16.20 -6.56 8.23
CA ARG A 208 17.09 -5.91 9.21
C ARG A 208 16.31 -5.09 10.25
N ASN A 209 15.14 -5.60 10.66
CA ASN A 209 14.30 -4.98 11.68
C ASN A 209 14.93 -5.13 13.08
N ASN A 210 14.58 -4.21 13.97
CA ASN A 210 15.10 -4.19 15.35
C ASN A 210 14.57 -5.35 16.21
N ASP A 211 13.36 -5.83 15.93
CA ASP A 211 12.71 -6.87 16.72
C ASP A 211 13.20 -8.30 16.39
N GLY A 212 14.10 -8.45 15.42
CA GLY A 212 14.63 -9.75 15.01
C GLY A 212 13.59 -10.63 14.31
N ASP A 213 13.67 -11.94 14.54
CA ASP A 213 12.76 -12.92 13.94
C ASP A 213 11.39 -12.91 14.65
N LEU A 214 10.33 -12.67 13.87
CA LEU A 214 8.95 -12.61 14.37
C LEU A 214 8.12 -13.85 13.97
N SER A 215 8.74 -14.89 13.39
CA SER A 215 8.05 -16.09 12.90
C SER A 215 7.22 -16.82 13.97
N SER A 216 7.54 -16.63 15.25
CA SER A 216 6.81 -17.21 16.39
C SER A 216 5.47 -16.56 16.69
N LEU A 217 5.17 -15.37 16.12
CA LEU A 217 3.90 -14.66 16.36
C LEU A 217 2.70 -15.29 15.63
N GLY A 218 2.93 -16.23 14.73
CA GLY A 218 1.89 -17.03 14.09
C GLY A 218 2.18 -17.34 12.62
N LEU A 219 1.29 -18.13 12.01
CA LEU A 219 1.47 -18.65 10.64
C LEU A 219 1.67 -17.57 9.57
N HIS A 220 1.10 -16.38 9.77
CA HIS A 220 1.27 -15.25 8.83
C HIS A 220 2.62 -14.52 8.97
N PHE A 221 3.34 -14.73 10.08
CA PHE A 221 4.68 -14.20 10.30
C PHE A 221 5.78 -15.16 9.81
N GLN A 222 5.42 -16.38 9.43
CA GLN A 222 6.34 -17.29 8.75
C GLN A 222 6.48 -16.86 7.27
N ILE A 223 7.62 -16.26 6.95
CA ILE A 223 7.84 -15.52 5.70
C ILE A 223 9.14 -15.93 4.99
N SER A 224 9.85 -16.95 5.47
CA SER A 224 11.06 -17.42 4.80
C SER A 224 10.74 -18.39 3.65
N PHE A 225 11.68 -18.58 2.72
CA PHE A 225 11.56 -19.65 1.72
C PHE A 225 11.42 -21.03 2.36
N ASN A 226 12.09 -21.30 3.49
CA ASN A 226 11.95 -22.57 4.20
C ASN A 226 10.53 -22.77 4.73
N ASP A 227 9.92 -21.71 5.26
CA ASP A 227 8.53 -21.74 5.72
C ASP A 227 7.57 -22.02 4.56
N MET A 228 7.77 -21.36 3.41
CA MET A 228 6.97 -21.64 2.21
C MET A 228 7.11 -23.10 1.76
N ILE A 229 8.34 -23.61 1.69
CA ILE A 229 8.60 -24.99 1.25
C ILE A 229 7.93 -26.00 2.18
N LYS A 230 8.01 -25.75 3.48
CA LYS A 230 7.53 -26.68 4.51
C LYS A 230 6.02 -26.60 4.70
N ASP A 231 5.48 -25.39 4.80
CA ASP A 231 4.14 -25.16 5.34
C ASP A 231 3.14 -24.70 4.27
N ILE A 232 3.60 -24.23 3.10
CA ILE A 232 2.72 -23.72 2.04
C ILE A 232 2.70 -24.65 0.83
N LEU A 233 3.87 -24.94 0.23
CA LEU A 233 3.97 -25.73 -1.00
C LEU A 233 3.21 -27.07 -0.97
N PRO A 234 3.20 -27.85 0.14
CA PRO A 234 2.43 -29.10 0.21
C PRO A 234 0.91 -28.92 0.08
N HIS A 235 0.41 -27.70 0.30
CA HIS A 235 -1.01 -27.36 0.31
C HIS A 235 -1.43 -26.41 -0.83
N VAL A 236 -0.49 -26.04 -1.70
CA VAL A 236 -0.76 -25.19 -2.87
C VAL A 236 -1.70 -25.90 -3.82
N LYS A 237 -2.74 -25.20 -4.25
CA LYS A 237 -3.80 -25.70 -5.13
C LYS A 237 -3.46 -25.43 -6.61
N PRO A 238 -4.03 -26.18 -7.56
CA PRO A 238 -3.76 -25.98 -8.99
C PRO A 238 -4.13 -24.59 -9.52
N PHE A 239 -5.10 -23.94 -8.88
CA PHE A 239 -5.58 -22.59 -9.22
C PHE A 239 -4.89 -21.48 -8.40
N ASP A 240 -3.97 -21.80 -7.50
CA ASP A 240 -3.13 -20.79 -6.85
C ASP A 240 -2.09 -20.25 -7.85
N VAL A 241 -1.55 -19.06 -7.57
CA VAL A 241 -0.52 -18.42 -8.40
C VAL A 241 0.73 -18.16 -7.56
N VAL A 242 1.87 -18.63 -8.03
CA VAL A 242 3.19 -18.27 -7.48
C VAL A 242 3.88 -17.30 -8.43
N ILE A 243 4.27 -16.13 -7.93
CA ILE A 243 4.92 -15.07 -8.68
C ILE A 243 6.34 -14.92 -8.14
N TYR A 244 7.32 -15.33 -8.95
CA TYR A 244 8.73 -15.21 -8.65
C TYR A 244 9.23 -13.81 -9.01
N ILE A 245 10.02 -13.20 -8.13
CA ILE A 245 10.56 -11.84 -8.28
C ILE A 245 12.07 -11.89 -8.08
N THR A 246 12.84 -11.66 -9.14
CA THR A 246 14.30 -11.80 -9.14
C THR A 246 14.98 -10.71 -9.96
N SER A 247 16.21 -10.34 -9.62
CA SER A 247 17.01 -9.44 -10.45
C SER A 247 17.69 -10.21 -11.59
N ASP A 248 18.24 -11.39 -11.31
CA ASP A 248 19.10 -12.15 -12.22
C ASP A 248 18.39 -13.26 -13.01
N GLY A 249 17.08 -13.41 -12.84
CA GLY A 249 16.28 -14.43 -13.50
C GLY A 249 16.43 -15.83 -12.89
N ASN A 250 17.21 -15.98 -11.81
CA ASN A 250 17.33 -17.22 -11.06
C ASN A 250 16.20 -17.35 -10.05
N VAL A 251 15.76 -18.59 -9.85
CA VAL A 251 14.72 -18.94 -8.89
C VAL A 251 15.12 -20.24 -8.22
N ASP A 252 14.97 -20.30 -6.90
CA ASP A 252 15.26 -21.51 -6.12
C ASP A 252 14.44 -22.71 -6.62
N GLN A 253 15.11 -23.72 -7.16
CA GLN A 253 14.51 -24.92 -7.72
C GLN A 253 13.59 -25.66 -6.73
N ARG A 254 13.81 -25.53 -5.42
CA ARG A 254 12.94 -26.13 -4.39
C ARG A 254 11.52 -25.56 -4.44
N MET A 255 11.38 -24.29 -4.86
CA MET A 255 10.10 -23.57 -4.93
C MET A 255 9.26 -23.97 -6.16
N THR A 256 9.90 -24.59 -7.14
CA THR A 256 9.35 -24.80 -8.49
C THR A 256 8.46 -26.03 -8.58
N LYS A 257 8.49 -26.87 -7.55
CA LYS A 257 7.78 -28.16 -7.44
C LYS A 257 6.31 -28.01 -7.02
N CYS A 258 5.60 -26.99 -7.51
CA CYS A 258 4.12 -26.89 -7.39
C CYS A 258 3.45 -27.24 -8.74
N LEU A 259 2.24 -27.79 -8.67
CA LEU A 259 1.34 -27.97 -9.84
C LEU A 259 0.44 -26.76 -10.09
N CYS A 260 0.87 -25.58 -9.63
CA CYS A 260 0.13 -24.33 -9.66
C CYS A 260 0.54 -23.44 -10.83
N LYS A 261 -0.22 -22.35 -11.04
CA LYS A 261 0.13 -21.33 -12.02
C LYS A 261 1.36 -20.55 -11.56
N LYS A 262 2.27 -20.26 -12.48
CA LYS A 262 3.57 -19.64 -12.18
C LYS A 262 3.82 -18.45 -13.07
N ALA A 263 4.21 -17.33 -12.48
CA ALA A 263 4.70 -16.17 -13.21
C ALA A 263 6.11 -15.80 -12.75
N LEU A 264 6.89 -15.20 -13.64
CA LEU A 264 8.22 -14.66 -13.34
C LEU A 264 8.24 -13.16 -13.64
N ILE A 265 8.80 -12.38 -12.73
CA ILE A 265 9.12 -10.97 -12.89
C ILE A 265 10.63 -10.84 -12.69
N SER A 266 11.37 -10.45 -13.75
CA SER A 266 12.84 -10.40 -13.70
C SER A 266 13.45 -9.21 -14.43
N PHE A 267 14.67 -8.80 -14.02
CA PHE A 267 15.49 -7.79 -14.72
C PHE A 267 16.52 -8.39 -15.69
N ALA A 268 16.71 -9.70 -15.63
CA ALA A 268 17.52 -10.46 -16.56
C ALA A 268 16.69 -11.56 -17.21
N PRO A 269 17.05 -11.96 -18.45
CA PRO A 269 16.49 -13.16 -19.05
C PRO A 269 16.72 -14.36 -18.15
N LYS A 270 15.77 -15.29 -18.18
CA LYS A 270 15.84 -16.54 -17.42
C LYS A 270 17.12 -17.33 -17.72
N SER A 271 18.00 -17.42 -16.73
CA SER A 271 19.23 -18.18 -16.80
C SER A 271 18.95 -19.68 -16.60
N SER A 272 19.04 -20.46 -17.68
CA SER A 272 18.98 -21.93 -17.73
C SER A 272 17.68 -22.62 -17.26
N THR A 273 16.99 -23.21 -18.23
CA THR A 273 15.93 -24.24 -18.23
C THR A 273 15.82 -25.14 -16.97
N VAL A 274 14.86 -24.86 -16.07
CA VAL A 274 14.18 -25.90 -15.26
C VAL A 274 12.71 -25.53 -14.94
N ILE A 275 12.38 -24.24 -14.89
CA ILE A 275 11.04 -23.80 -14.45
C ILE A 275 10.13 -23.62 -15.65
N SER A 276 9.03 -24.36 -15.71
CA SER A 276 7.92 -24.00 -16.59
C SER A 276 7.10 -22.89 -15.91
N THR A 277 7.06 -21.73 -16.54
CA THR A 277 6.32 -20.51 -16.15
C THR A 277 5.21 -20.30 -17.16
N ASP A 278 4.01 -19.94 -16.69
CA ASP A 278 2.88 -19.62 -17.57
C ASP A 278 3.07 -18.23 -18.20
N VAL A 279 3.64 -17.28 -17.46
CA VAL A 279 3.86 -15.89 -17.92
C VAL A 279 5.19 -15.35 -17.41
N GLU A 280 5.89 -14.56 -18.23
CA GLU A 280 7.15 -13.91 -17.86
C GLU A 280 7.12 -12.43 -18.19
N VAL A 281 7.43 -11.58 -17.21
CA VAL A 281 7.64 -10.14 -17.35
C VAL A 281 9.15 -9.89 -17.28
N ASN A 282 9.76 -9.70 -18.44
CA ASN A 282 11.16 -9.34 -18.56
C ASN A 282 11.30 -7.82 -18.57
N MET A 283 11.70 -7.26 -17.43
CA MET A 283 12.03 -5.85 -17.28
C MET A 283 13.48 -5.60 -17.66
N SER A 284 13.79 -4.37 -18.05
CA SER A 284 15.17 -3.93 -18.26
C SER A 284 15.31 -2.49 -17.78
N LEU A 285 16.53 -2.14 -17.35
CA LEU A 285 16.87 -0.75 -17.09
C LEU A 285 17.52 -0.15 -18.35
N PRO A 286 17.10 1.07 -18.78
CA PRO A 286 17.71 1.75 -19.93
C PRO A 286 19.08 2.34 -19.53
N LYS A 287 20.07 1.45 -19.38
CA LYS A 287 21.39 1.72 -18.78
C LYS A 287 22.07 2.97 -19.35
N GLU A 288 22.15 3.08 -20.68
CA GLU A 288 22.81 4.22 -21.34
C GLU A 288 22.13 5.56 -21.01
N ALA A 289 20.80 5.60 -21.05
CA ALA A 289 20.04 6.80 -20.72
C ALA A 289 20.17 7.18 -19.25
N LEU A 290 20.20 6.18 -18.35
CA LEU A 290 20.40 6.42 -16.92
C LEU A 290 21.81 6.96 -16.64
N ILE A 291 22.84 6.32 -17.18
CA ILE A 291 24.23 6.79 -17.04
C ILE A 291 24.38 8.21 -17.58
N SER A 292 23.73 8.54 -18.70
CA SER A 292 23.74 9.90 -19.25
C SER A 292 23.14 10.94 -18.30
N LEU A 293 22.13 10.58 -17.51
CA LEU A 293 21.45 11.48 -16.58
C LEU A 293 22.16 11.61 -15.22
N ILE A 294 22.63 10.50 -14.66
CA ILE A 294 23.11 10.46 -13.26
C ILE A 294 24.61 10.16 -13.14
N GLY A 295 25.27 9.79 -14.23
CA GLY A 295 26.67 9.38 -14.28
C GLY A 295 26.89 7.92 -13.89
N GLU A 296 28.01 7.35 -14.36
CA GLU A 296 28.38 5.94 -14.15
C GLU A 296 28.42 5.55 -12.67
N THR A 297 29.06 6.39 -11.84
CA THR A 297 29.22 6.10 -10.40
C THR A 297 27.87 6.02 -9.67
N ALA A 298 26.94 6.93 -9.95
CA ALA A 298 25.63 6.90 -9.32
C ALA A 298 24.82 5.71 -9.84
N PHE A 299 24.89 5.43 -11.15
CA PHE A 299 24.23 4.25 -11.72
C PHE A 299 24.72 2.95 -11.07
N GLN A 300 26.03 2.72 -10.98
CA GLN A 300 26.60 1.51 -10.38
C GLN A 300 26.22 1.35 -8.90
N GLN A 301 26.10 2.45 -8.15
CA GLN A 301 25.77 2.39 -6.72
C GLN A 301 24.27 2.28 -6.44
N PHE A 302 23.42 2.81 -7.32
CA PHE A 302 22.00 3.03 -7.03
C PHE A 302 21.04 2.43 -8.07
N SER A 303 21.51 1.62 -9.03
CA SER A 303 20.65 0.97 -10.03
C SER A 303 19.52 0.14 -9.40
N MET A 304 19.78 -0.48 -8.25
CA MET A 304 18.81 -1.26 -7.49
C MET A 304 17.56 -0.44 -7.09
N LEU A 305 17.68 0.87 -6.88
CA LEU A 305 16.53 1.74 -6.58
C LEU A 305 15.53 1.76 -7.75
N PHE A 306 16.04 1.71 -8.99
CA PHE A 306 15.24 1.65 -10.21
C PHE A 306 14.61 0.27 -10.42
N GLU A 307 15.26 -0.81 -9.96
CA GLU A 307 14.67 -2.14 -9.97
C GLU A 307 13.51 -2.26 -8.97
N GLU A 308 13.70 -1.72 -7.76
CA GLU A 308 12.69 -1.73 -6.71
C GLU A 308 11.45 -0.92 -7.08
N ILE A 309 11.61 0.29 -7.63
CA ILE A 309 10.46 1.12 -8.03
C ILE A 309 9.69 0.48 -9.20
N SER A 310 10.39 -0.14 -10.16
CA SER A 310 9.76 -0.85 -11.28
C SER A 310 8.97 -2.06 -10.78
N THR A 311 9.58 -2.87 -9.92
CA THR A 311 8.90 -3.98 -9.23
C THR A 311 7.67 -3.50 -8.47
N LYS A 312 7.78 -2.41 -7.68
CA LYS A 312 6.65 -1.82 -6.95
C LYS A 312 5.50 -1.45 -7.89
N TRP A 313 5.79 -0.78 -9.02
CA TRP A 313 4.76 -0.38 -9.98
C TRP A 313 4.03 -1.60 -10.58
N ILE A 314 4.77 -2.64 -10.94
CA ILE A 314 4.20 -3.87 -11.50
C ILE A 314 3.34 -4.60 -10.46
N LEU A 315 3.85 -4.79 -9.24
CA LEU A 315 3.10 -5.46 -8.18
C LEU A 315 1.84 -4.70 -7.80
N ASN A 316 1.92 -3.37 -7.65
CA ASN A 316 0.75 -2.54 -7.38
C ASN A 316 -0.30 -2.65 -8.50
N ALA A 317 0.12 -2.72 -9.77
CA ALA A 317 -0.79 -2.94 -10.90
C ALA A 317 -1.43 -4.33 -10.84
N ILE A 318 -0.63 -5.37 -10.55
CA ILE A 318 -1.10 -6.75 -10.39
C ILE A 318 -2.14 -6.85 -9.28
N THR A 319 -1.81 -6.52 -8.02
CA THR A 319 -2.76 -6.69 -6.92
C THR A 319 -3.98 -5.80 -7.05
N THR A 320 -3.83 -4.58 -7.57
CA THR A 320 -4.98 -3.71 -7.81
C THR A 320 -5.89 -4.31 -8.88
N GLY A 321 -5.35 -4.69 -10.04
CA GLY A 321 -6.10 -5.30 -11.13
C GLY A 321 -6.80 -6.59 -10.70
N THR A 322 -6.10 -7.46 -9.97
CA THR A 322 -6.64 -8.71 -9.44
C THR A 322 -7.83 -8.47 -8.50
N HIS A 323 -7.76 -7.50 -7.58
CA HIS A 323 -8.88 -7.21 -6.68
C HIS A 323 -10.02 -6.45 -7.35
N VAL A 324 -9.73 -5.66 -8.40
CA VAL A 324 -10.75 -5.11 -9.31
C VAL A 324 -11.50 -6.26 -9.98
N MET A 325 -10.79 -7.25 -10.54
CA MET A 325 -11.41 -8.43 -11.13
C MET A 325 -12.23 -9.24 -10.12
N LYS A 326 -11.79 -9.34 -8.86
CA LYS A 326 -12.53 -10.00 -7.76
C LYS A 326 -13.78 -9.21 -7.34
N GLY A 327 -14.03 -8.01 -7.90
CA GLY A 327 -15.18 -7.17 -7.59
C GLY A 327 -15.11 -6.47 -6.23
N LYS A 328 -13.89 -6.22 -5.73
CA LYS A 328 -13.65 -5.48 -4.47
C LYS A 328 -13.61 -3.96 -4.66
N VAL A 329 -13.72 -3.50 -5.91
CA VAL A 329 -13.69 -2.10 -6.30
C VAL A 329 -14.95 -1.79 -7.11
N PHE A 330 -15.61 -0.68 -6.79
CA PHE A 330 -16.72 -0.14 -7.56
C PHE A 330 -16.38 1.27 -8.03
N GLN A 331 -16.59 1.55 -9.32
CA GLN A 331 -16.01 2.72 -10.00
C GLN A 331 -14.50 2.78 -9.74
N ASN A 332 -14.06 3.71 -8.89
CA ASN A 332 -12.68 3.86 -8.45
C ASN A 332 -12.55 3.84 -6.92
N MET A 333 -13.47 3.21 -6.19
CA MET A 333 -13.48 3.15 -4.72
C MET A 333 -13.40 1.72 -4.18
N MET A 334 -12.66 1.59 -3.08
CA MET A 334 -12.48 0.34 -2.33
C MET A 334 -13.71 0.07 -1.47
N VAL A 335 -14.71 -0.57 -2.06
CA VAL A 335 -16.00 -0.79 -1.40
C VAL A 335 -15.98 -1.88 -0.33
N ASP A 336 -14.90 -2.67 -0.24
CA ASP A 336 -14.70 -3.68 0.79
C ASP A 336 -13.48 -3.41 1.69
N LEU A 337 -13.11 -2.14 1.89
CA LEU A 337 -11.99 -1.79 2.76
C LEU A 337 -12.24 -2.23 4.22
N LYS A 338 -11.15 -2.51 4.97
CA LYS A 338 -11.25 -2.77 6.41
C LYS A 338 -11.24 -1.46 7.19
N VAL A 339 -12.15 -1.32 8.14
CA VAL A 339 -12.20 -0.16 9.04
C VAL A 339 -11.24 -0.38 10.20
N SER A 340 -9.93 -0.26 9.93
CA SER A 340 -8.86 -0.60 10.88
C SER A 340 -8.11 0.59 11.46
N ASN A 341 -8.46 1.81 11.08
CA ASN A 341 -7.91 3.04 11.65
C ASN A 341 -8.83 4.23 11.38
N ASN A 342 -8.53 5.37 12.01
CA ASN A 342 -9.33 6.58 11.92
C ASN A 342 -9.43 7.14 10.49
N LYS A 343 -8.41 6.98 9.65
CA LYS A 343 -8.48 7.38 8.23
C LYS A 343 -9.47 6.51 7.47
N LEU A 344 -9.45 5.20 7.68
CA LEU A 344 -10.34 4.25 7.01
C LEU A 344 -11.79 4.30 7.53
N PHE A 345 -11.99 4.62 8.80
CA PHE A 345 -13.32 4.89 9.38
C PHE A 345 -14.02 6.04 8.66
N HIS A 346 -13.38 7.21 8.58
CA HIS A 346 -13.96 8.35 7.88
C HIS A 346 -14.07 8.14 6.37
N ARG A 347 -13.18 7.33 5.78
CA ARG A 347 -13.31 6.94 4.37
C ARG A 347 -14.54 6.07 4.13
N ALA A 348 -14.84 5.12 5.02
CA ALA A 348 -16.03 4.29 4.92
C ALA A 348 -17.30 5.15 4.97
N ILE A 349 -17.37 6.13 5.89
CA ILE A 349 -18.47 7.09 5.95
C ILE A 349 -18.60 7.86 4.61
N GLY A 350 -17.49 8.36 4.07
CA GLY A 350 -17.51 9.08 2.79
C GLY A 350 -17.96 8.22 1.60
N ILE A 351 -17.67 6.92 1.60
CA ILE A 351 -18.16 5.98 0.57
C ILE A 351 -19.69 5.83 0.69
N ILE A 352 -20.20 5.64 1.91
CA ILE A 352 -21.65 5.51 2.16
C ILE A 352 -22.36 6.79 1.72
N GLN A 353 -21.89 7.95 2.17
CA GLN A 353 -22.45 9.25 1.85
C GLN A 353 -22.51 9.51 0.34
N ARG A 354 -21.45 9.16 -0.38
CA ARG A 354 -21.36 9.37 -1.84
C ARG A 354 -22.40 8.61 -2.64
N PHE A 355 -22.90 7.47 -2.14
CA PHE A 355 -23.77 6.57 -2.88
C PHE A 355 -25.19 6.45 -2.32
N SER A 356 -25.47 7.02 -1.15
CA SER A 356 -26.78 6.93 -0.49
C SER A 356 -27.50 8.26 -0.28
N GLU A 357 -26.89 9.39 -0.69
CA GLU A 357 -27.41 10.75 -0.49
C GLU A 357 -27.65 11.15 0.99
N LEU A 358 -27.27 10.30 1.94
CA LEU A 358 -27.44 10.51 3.37
C LEU A 358 -26.56 11.65 3.90
N SER A 359 -26.95 12.18 5.08
CA SER A 359 -26.10 13.11 5.82
C SER A 359 -24.83 12.42 6.36
N LEU A 360 -23.86 13.20 6.86
CA LEU A 360 -22.67 12.65 7.50
C LEU A 360 -23.02 11.78 8.72
N GLU A 361 -23.95 12.24 9.55
CA GLU A 361 -24.39 11.53 10.75
C GLU A 361 -25.18 10.26 10.39
N ASP A 362 -26.09 10.33 9.42
CA ASP A 362 -26.84 9.15 8.98
C ASP A 362 -25.91 8.10 8.33
N SER A 363 -24.92 8.55 7.56
CA SER A 363 -23.90 7.67 6.97
C SER A 363 -23.02 7.01 8.05
N LYS A 364 -22.68 7.76 9.11
CA LYS A 364 -21.99 7.23 10.29
C LYS A 364 -22.86 6.20 11.00
N ASP A 365 -24.14 6.48 11.22
CA ASP A 365 -25.09 5.55 11.82
C ASP A 365 -25.21 4.24 11.01
N CYS A 366 -25.33 4.31 9.68
CA CYS A 366 -25.31 3.11 8.83
C CYS A 366 -24.03 2.29 9.01
N LEU A 367 -22.87 2.94 9.11
CA LEU A 367 -21.60 2.27 9.38
C LEU A 367 -21.60 1.60 10.75
N LEU A 368 -22.06 2.30 11.80
CA LEU A 368 -22.11 1.75 13.16
C LEU A 368 -23.10 0.59 13.28
N ARG A 369 -24.28 0.67 12.65
CA ARG A 369 -25.24 -0.45 12.56
C ARG A 369 -24.58 -1.70 11.98
N SER A 370 -23.80 -1.52 10.91
CA SER A 370 -23.02 -2.60 10.33
C SER A 370 -21.94 -3.11 11.28
N ILE A 371 -21.17 -2.25 11.95
CA ILE A 371 -20.10 -2.67 12.88
C ILE A 371 -20.66 -3.48 14.05
N TYR A 372 -21.75 -3.00 14.66
CA TYR A 372 -22.36 -3.62 15.85
C TYR A 372 -23.45 -4.65 15.52
N ASN A 373 -23.68 -4.92 14.23
CA ASN A 373 -24.69 -5.85 13.74
C ASN A 373 -26.08 -5.64 14.39
N THR A 374 -26.55 -4.40 14.41
CA THR A 374 -27.84 -3.99 14.99
C THR A 374 -28.53 -2.94 14.13
N ASP A 375 -29.85 -3.00 14.03
CA ASP A 375 -30.65 -1.95 13.37
C ASP A 375 -30.97 -0.79 14.32
N ASN A 376 -30.94 -1.03 15.63
CA ASN A 376 -31.24 -0.05 16.67
C ASN A 376 -29.94 0.33 17.40
N LEU A 377 -29.39 1.50 17.09
CA LEU A 377 -28.24 2.06 17.80
C LEU A 377 -28.68 2.77 19.07
N SER A 378 -28.04 2.43 20.19
CA SER A 378 -28.17 3.18 21.44
C SER A 378 -27.31 4.46 21.39
N GLU A 379 -27.70 5.47 22.15
CA GLU A 379 -26.88 6.68 22.36
C GLU A 379 -25.50 6.34 22.93
N GLU A 380 -25.44 5.36 23.84
CA GLU A 380 -24.18 4.87 24.40
C GLU A 380 -23.20 4.42 23.29
N ILE A 381 -23.68 3.76 22.24
CA ILE A 381 -22.82 3.39 21.10
C ILE A 381 -22.41 4.62 20.31
N ARG A 382 -23.34 5.53 19.98
CA ARG A 382 -23.06 6.72 19.15
C ARG A 382 -21.98 7.63 19.75
N GLU A 383 -21.97 7.73 21.08
CA GLU A 383 -21.07 8.59 21.85
C GLU A 383 -19.69 7.96 22.13
N ARG A 384 -19.48 6.67 21.79
CA ARG A 384 -18.17 6.03 22.02
C ARG A 384 -17.06 6.73 21.21
N PRO A 385 -15.82 6.72 21.73
CA PRO A 385 -14.66 7.12 20.94
C PRO A 385 -14.56 6.32 19.65
N ILE A 386 -14.09 6.96 18.58
CA ILE A 386 -13.88 6.32 17.27
C ILE A 386 -12.91 5.13 17.39
N SER A 387 -11.94 5.18 18.31
CA SER A 387 -11.05 4.04 18.58
C SER A 387 -11.82 2.77 18.94
N CYS A 388 -12.91 2.87 19.72
CA CYS A 388 -13.73 1.72 20.11
C CYS A 388 -14.47 1.13 18.92
N HIS A 389 -14.93 1.97 17.99
CA HIS A 389 -15.56 1.51 16.74
C HIS A 389 -14.56 0.82 15.83
N ILE A 390 -13.34 1.36 15.72
CA ILE A 390 -12.26 0.76 14.93
C ILE A 390 -11.89 -0.61 15.50
N GLU A 391 -11.72 -0.73 16.81
CA GLU A 391 -11.40 -1.99 17.47
C GLU A 391 -12.49 -3.04 17.20
N ALA A 392 -13.76 -2.67 17.34
CA ALA A 392 -14.89 -3.54 17.03
C ALA A 392 -14.95 -3.93 15.54
N ALA A 393 -14.59 -3.02 14.63
CA ALA A 393 -14.69 -3.23 13.19
C ALA A 393 -13.50 -3.99 12.58
N THR A 394 -12.31 -3.92 13.19
CA THR A 394 -11.06 -4.51 12.67
C THR A 394 -11.15 -6.01 12.34
N PRO A 395 -11.74 -6.88 13.19
CA PRO A 395 -11.84 -8.30 12.87
C PRO A 395 -12.94 -8.61 11.84
N LEU A 396 -13.85 -7.67 11.58
CA LEU A 396 -15.04 -7.91 10.77
C LEU A 396 -14.74 -7.77 9.27
N SER A 397 -15.39 -8.60 8.45
CA SER A 397 -15.37 -8.52 6.99
C SER A 397 -16.65 -7.88 6.47
N GLN A 398 -16.61 -7.29 5.28
CA GLN A 398 -17.79 -6.75 4.60
C GLN A 398 -18.57 -5.68 5.40
N VAL A 399 -17.91 -4.96 6.31
CA VAL A 399 -18.54 -3.88 7.09
C VAL A 399 -19.07 -2.76 6.19
N VAL A 400 -18.23 -2.25 5.29
CA VAL A 400 -18.56 -1.15 4.38
C VAL A 400 -19.63 -1.52 3.34
N PRO A 401 -19.53 -2.64 2.61
CA PRO A 401 -20.56 -2.97 1.62
C PRO A 401 -21.91 -3.27 2.28
N ARG A 402 -21.92 -3.88 3.48
CA ARG A 402 -23.16 -4.08 4.25
C ARG A 402 -23.80 -2.76 4.66
N ALA A 403 -23.02 -1.84 5.22
CA ALA A 403 -23.49 -0.50 5.58
C ALA A 403 -24.02 0.27 4.36
N LEU A 404 -23.31 0.19 3.24
CA LEU A 404 -23.67 0.84 2.00
C LEU A 404 -25.00 0.33 1.43
N LEU A 405 -25.20 -1.00 1.40
CA LEU A 405 -26.45 -1.59 0.93
C LEU A 405 -27.62 -1.25 1.84
N SER A 406 -27.43 -1.31 3.16
CA SER A 406 -28.45 -0.86 4.12
C SER A 406 -28.82 0.60 3.92
N ALA A 407 -27.85 1.46 3.60
CA ALA A 407 -28.08 2.87 3.32
C ALA A 407 -28.87 3.08 2.00
N ILE A 408 -28.46 2.44 0.90
CA ILE A 408 -29.11 2.62 -0.41
C ILE A 408 -30.55 2.07 -0.41
N LEU A 409 -30.75 0.90 0.20
CA LEU A 409 -32.04 0.20 0.18
C LEU A 409 -32.96 0.57 1.35
N SER A 410 -32.47 1.37 2.30
CA SER A 410 -33.16 1.63 3.57
C SER A 410 -33.62 0.34 4.28
N CYS A 411 -32.76 -0.69 4.27
CA CYS A 411 -33.08 -2.03 4.78
C CYS A 411 -32.25 -2.40 6.02
N SER A 412 -32.66 -3.48 6.69
CA SER A 412 -31.95 -3.99 7.87
C SER A 412 -30.52 -4.45 7.55
N VAL A 413 -29.65 -4.47 8.56
CA VAL A 413 -28.30 -5.04 8.46
C VAL A 413 -28.34 -6.53 8.08
N SER A 414 -29.36 -7.24 8.55
CA SER A 414 -29.56 -8.66 8.23
C SER A 414 -29.95 -8.87 6.76
N GLU A 415 -30.74 -7.97 6.19
CA GLU A 415 -31.18 -8.04 4.80
C GLU A 415 -30.04 -7.71 3.84
N SER A 416 -29.25 -6.67 4.15
CA SER A 416 -28.05 -6.34 3.38
C SER A 416 -27.01 -7.46 3.42
N GLN A 417 -26.82 -8.13 4.56
CA GLN A 417 -25.96 -9.31 4.64
C GLN A 417 -26.48 -10.46 3.75
N ARG A 418 -27.79 -10.75 3.77
CA ARG A 418 -28.38 -11.78 2.89
C ARG A 418 -28.17 -11.50 1.40
N LEU A 419 -28.13 -10.23 0.99
CA LEU A 419 -27.82 -9.86 -0.39
C LEU A 419 -26.36 -10.17 -0.75
N LEU A 420 -25.42 -9.86 0.16
CA LEU A 420 -24.00 -10.18 0.00
C LEU A 420 -23.73 -11.68 0.00
N ASP A 421 -24.47 -12.45 0.80
CA ASP A 421 -24.31 -13.91 0.86
C ASP A 421 -24.79 -14.61 -0.42
N LYS A 422 -25.77 -14.02 -1.13
CA LYS A 422 -26.32 -14.58 -2.39
C LYS A 422 -25.43 -14.35 -3.60
N GLU A 423 -24.59 -13.31 -3.58
CA GLU A 423 -23.74 -12.92 -4.70
C GLU A 423 -22.34 -12.57 -4.20
N PRO A 424 -21.33 -13.43 -4.42
CA PRO A 424 -19.99 -13.27 -3.86
C PRO A 424 -19.25 -12.04 -4.41
N VAL A 425 -19.69 -11.49 -5.56
CA VAL A 425 -19.08 -10.32 -6.20
C VAL A 425 -19.74 -9.03 -5.69
N ILE A 426 -19.14 -8.42 -4.67
CA ILE A 426 -19.64 -7.19 -4.00
C ILE A 426 -19.99 -6.09 -5.00
N GLN A 427 -19.10 -5.82 -5.98
CA GLN A 427 -19.34 -4.83 -7.03
C GLN A 427 -20.66 -5.08 -7.79
N LYS A 428 -21.00 -6.34 -8.06
CA LYS A 428 -22.21 -6.71 -8.80
C LYS A 428 -23.47 -6.41 -7.97
N VAL A 429 -23.45 -6.74 -6.67
CA VAL A 429 -24.54 -6.41 -5.75
C VAL A 429 -24.79 -4.90 -5.73
N ILE A 430 -23.73 -4.11 -5.51
CA ILE A 430 -23.83 -2.64 -5.48
C ILE A 430 -24.36 -2.07 -6.79
N SER A 431 -23.86 -2.57 -7.93
CA SER A 431 -24.29 -2.11 -9.26
C SER A 431 -25.78 -2.38 -9.51
N GLN A 432 -26.24 -3.59 -9.18
CA GLN A 432 -27.64 -4.00 -9.34
C GLN A 432 -28.56 -3.16 -8.45
N THR A 433 -28.17 -2.97 -7.19
CA THR A 433 -28.91 -2.14 -6.23
C THR A 433 -29.05 -0.70 -6.73
N LEU A 434 -27.96 -0.05 -7.15
CA LEU A 434 -28.00 1.32 -7.66
C LEU A 434 -28.79 1.45 -8.96
N SER A 435 -28.77 0.44 -9.84
CA SER A 435 -29.58 0.46 -11.07
C SER A 435 -31.07 0.29 -10.80
N GLY A 436 -31.45 -0.50 -9.80
CA GLY A 436 -32.85 -0.76 -9.44
C GLY A 436 -33.51 0.36 -8.65
N VAL A 437 -32.75 1.23 -7.98
CA VAL A 437 -33.28 2.46 -7.34
C VAL A 437 -33.54 3.57 -8.37
N ASN A 438 -32.84 3.56 -9.50
CA ASN A 438 -32.99 4.55 -10.57
C ASN A 438 -34.05 4.18 -11.63
N GLN A 439 -34.75 3.05 -11.45
CA GLN A 439 -35.91 2.62 -12.22
C GLN A 439 -37.17 2.75 -11.36
#